data_AF-J7LFH7-F1
#
_entry.id   AF-J7LFH7-F1
#
_cell.length_a   1.000
_cell.length_b   1.000
_cell.length_c   1.000
_cell.angle_alpha   90.00
_cell.angle_beta   90.00
_cell.angle_gamma   90.00
#
_symmetry.space_group_name_H-M   'P 1'
#
loop_
_entity.id
_entity.type
_entity.pdbx_description
1 polymer ?
#
loop_
_entity_poly.entity_id
_entity_poly.type
_entity_poly.pdbx_seq_one_letter_code
_entity_poly.pdbx_strand_id
1 'polypeptide(L)'
;MRNPFPDTDPEKVLEDVLTTLRAQVALGVLSFDAIVDRHIGDLVLDGLHRYVPDPTALPTDDPEEQRAWLIAVLDAEFAAALREQDEGEDLLDSERLSAAFRDLDANGILAREDYACCNTCAVSELAGEAGIERQARERDGRPPVRGYVFYHAQDAESLFPFLGFGSYVDRSPEGDTAVGEEVVEALRRHGLSPKWNGDPKRKIEGPSLRRRRTGHLARHPSAA
;
A
#
# COMPACT_ATOMS: atom_id res chain seq x y z
N MET A 1 15.06 2.37 -22.90
CA MET A 1 16.48 2.36 -22.42
C MET A 1 17.11 1.00 -22.71
N ARG A 2 18.44 0.91 -22.92
CA ARG A 2 19.08 -0.39 -23.25
C ARG A 2 19.42 -1.13 -21.97
N ASN A 3 18.84 -2.32 -21.78
CA ASN A 3 19.25 -3.24 -20.71
C ASN A 3 20.72 -3.69 -20.97
N PRO A 4 21.67 -3.44 -20.05
CA PRO A 4 23.06 -3.87 -20.21
C PRO A 4 23.22 -5.40 -20.16
N PHE A 5 22.28 -6.12 -19.54
CA PHE A 5 22.28 -7.58 -19.38
C PHE A 5 20.96 -8.19 -19.86
N PRO A 6 20.71 -8.22 -21.18
CA PRO A 6 19.44 -8.69 -21.74
C PRO A 6 19.21 -10.20 -21.56
N ASP A 7 20.27 -10.98 -21.38
CA ASP A 7 20.20 -12.44 -21.22
C ASP A 7 20.06 -12.88 -19.75
N THR A 8 20.15 -11.94 -18.80
CA THR A 8 19.97 -12.20 -17.37
C THR A 8 18.50 -12.11 -17.01
N ASP A 9 17.95 -13.20 -16.50
CA ASP A 9 16.55 -13.30 -16.07
C ASP A 9 16.37 -12.63 -14.68
N PRO A 10 15.71 -11.47 -14.58
CA PRO A 10 15.56 -10.76 -13.31
C PRO A 10 14.70 -11.53 -12.30
N GLU A 11 13.79 -12.39 -12.75
CA GLU A 11 12.95 -13.20 -11.83
C GLU A 11 13.80 -14.14 -10.97
N LYS A 12 14.85 -14.73 -11.57
CA LYS A 12 15.73 -15.70 -10.88
C LYS A 12 16.79 -15.05 -10.02
N VAL A 13 17.16 -13.80 -10.33
CA VAL A 13 18.27 -13.12 -9.66
C VAL A 13 17.76 -12.19 -8.55
N LEU A 14 16.70 -11.44 -8.81
CA LEU A 14 16.25 -10.38 -7.90
C LEU A 14 15.19 -10.84 -6.89
N GLU A 15 14.35 -11.83 -7.23
CA GLU A 15 13.30 -12.39 -6.37
C GLU A 15 12.53 -11.31 -5.54
N ASP A 16 12.80 -11.22 -4.23
CA ASP A 16 12.17 -10.28 -3.31
C ASP A 16 12.41 -8.80 -3.69
N VAL A 17 13.58 -8.50 -4.26
CA VAL A 17 13.88 -7.15 -4.80
C VAL A 17 12.93 -6.82 -5.94
N LEU A 18 12.72 -7.76 -6.87
CA LEU A 18 11.80 -7.55 -7.99
C LEU A 18 10.35 -7.44 -7.50
N THR A 19 9.97 -8.28 -6.53
CA THR A 19 8.65 -8.20 -5.87
C THR A 19 8.43 -6.83 -5.24
N THR A 20 9.45 -6.28 -4.57
CA THR A 20 9.40 -4.94 -3.97
C THR A 20 9.26 -3.85 -5.04
N LEU A 21 10.06 -3.91 -6.12
CA LEU A 21 9.95 -2.93 -7.20
C LEU A 21 8.57 -2.98 -7.87
N ARG A 22 8.03 -4.17 -8.12
CA ARG A 22 6.68 -4.37 -8.64
C ARG A 22 5.60 -3.80 -7.72
N ALA A 23 5.75 -3.98 -6.41
CA ALA A 23 4.85 -3.36 -5.43
C ALA A 23 4.89 -1.83 -5.54
N GLN A 24 6.08 -1.21 -5.61
CA GLN A 24 6.21 0.24 -5.80
C GLN A 24 5.63 0.72 -7.14
N VAL A 25 5.74 -0.10 -8.18
CA VAL A 25 5.12 0.16 -9.48
C VAL A 25 3.59 0.14 -9.36
N ALA A 26 3.04 -0.92 -8.77
CA ALA A 26 1.60 -1.13 -8.64
C ALA A 26 0.93 -0.11 -7.70
N LEU A 27 1.60 0.31 -6.63
CA LEU A 27 1.08 1.31 -5.70
C LEU A 27 0.78 2.65 -6.38
N GLY A 28 1.51 2.96 -7.45
CA GLY A 28 1.23 4.10 -8.31
C GLY A 28 1.40 5.47 -7.64
N VAL A 29 2.08 5.55 -6.49
CA VAL A 29 2.26 6.81 -5.73
C VAL A 29 3.58 7.51 -6.04
N LEU A 30 4.61 6.77 -6.44
CA LEU A 30 5.91 7.31 -6.84
C LEU A 30 6.04 7.36 -8.36
N SER A 31 6.71 8.40 -8.86
CA SER A 31 7.17 8.47 -10.25
C SER A 31 8.30 7.46 -10.50
N PHE A 32 8.61 7.22 -11.78
CA PHE A 32 9.75 6.39 -12.17
C PHE A 32 11.04 6.88 -11.49
N ASP A 33 11.37 8.17 -11.63
CA ASP A 33 12.58 8.76 -11.06
C ASP A 33 12.60 8.66 -9.53
N ALA A 34 11.46 8.83 -8.87
CA ALA A 34 11.38 8.70 -7.41
C ALA A 34 11.64 7.26 -6.94
N ILE A 35 11.20 6.24 -7.68
CA ILE A 35 11.52 4.84 -7.37
C ILE A 35 12.99 4.56 -7.61
N VAL A 36 13.56 5.11 -8.69
CA VAL A 36 15.00 5.00 -8.97
C VAL A 36 15.82 5.61 -7.83
N ASP A 37 15.49 6.82 -7.41
CA ASP A 37 16.25 7.54 -6.39
C ASP A 37 16.10 6.91 -5.00
N ARG A 38 14.88 6.54 -4.61
CA ARG A 38 14.59 6.00 -3.28
C ARG A 38 14.93 4.52 -3.14
N HIS A 39 14.51 3.67 -4.08
CA HIS A 39 14.63 2.22 -3.89
C HIS A 39 15.88 1.66 -4.57
N ILE A 40 16.12 2.01 -5.84
CA ILE A 40 17.32 1.53 -6.54
C ILE A 40 18.58 2.19 -5.96
N GLY A 41 18.50 3.47 -5.61
CA GLY A 41 19.57 4.20 -4.93
C GLY A 41 20.04 3.50 -3.66
N ASP A 42 19.09 3.17 -2.76
CA ASP A 42 19.38 2.48 -1.50
C ASP A 42 19.95 1.07 -1.72
N LEU A 43 19.37 0.29 -2.64
CA LEU A 43 19.88 -1.06 -2.97
C LEU A 43 21.33 -1.03 -3.48
N VAL A 44 21.68 -0.07 -4.31
CA VAL A 44 23.03 0.08 -4.87
C VAL A 44 24.00 0.59 -3.80
N LEU A 45 23.58 1.56 -2.99
CA LEU A 45 24.40 2.13 -1.91
C LEU A 45 24.71 1.10 -0.82
N ASP A 46 23.70 0.32 -0.40
CA ASP A 46 23.86 -0.72 0.61
C ASP A 46 24.55 -1.97 0.04
N GLY A 47 24.49 -2.15 -1.28
CA GLY A 47 25.07 -3.27 -2.01
C GLY A 47 24.03 -4.35 -2.30
N LEU A 48 23.66 -4.48 -3.57
CA LEU A 48 22.58 -5.35 -4.04
C LEU A 48 22.77 -6.83 -3.64
N HIS A 49 24.01 -7.30 -3.54
CA HIS A 49 24.36 -8.65 -3.08
C HIS A 49 23.76 -9.04 -1.71
N ARG A 50 23.36 -8.07 -0.88
CA ARG A 50 22.73 -8.34 0.43
C ARG A 50 21.25 -8.69 0.33
N TYR A 51 20.61 -8.35 -0.78
CA TYR A 51 19.16 -8.44 -0.97
C TYR A 51 18.76 -9.51 -1.98
N VAL A 52 19.73 -10.09 -2.69
CA VAL A 52 19.51 -11.21 -3.61
C VAL A 52 19.85 -12.55 -2.94
N PRO A 53 19.14 -13.64 -3.25
CA PRO A 53 19.38 -14.95 -2.64
C PRO A 53 20.76 -15.53 -2.97
N ASP A 54 21.21 -15.35 -4.21
CA ASP A 54 22.52 -15.79 -4.70
C ASP A 54 23.29 -14.62 -5.32
N PRO A 55 24.25 -14.03 -4.59
CA PRO A 55 25.11 -12.97 -5.10
C PRO A 55 25.92 -13.34 -6.34
N THR A 56 26.20 -14.63 -6.56
CA THR A 56 26.98 -15.09 -7.72
C THR A 56 26.17 -15.11 -9.01
N ALA A 57 24.83 -15.03 -8.90
CA ALA A 57 23.93 -14.89 -10.04
C ALA A 57 23.82 -13.44 -10.54
N LEU A 58 24.39 -12.46 -9.82
CA LEU A 58 24.45 -11.09 -10.29
C LEU A 58 25.30 -10.98 -11.56
N PRO A 59 24.85 -10.22 -12.57
CA PRO A 59 25.59 -10.11 -13.83
C PRO A 59 26.89 -9.30 -13.71
N THR A 60 27.03 -8.52 -12.63
CA THR A 60 28.15 -7.62 -12.38
C THR A 60 28.24 -7.28 -10.89
N ASP A 61 29.44 -7.01 -10.39
CA ASP A 61 29.70 -6.44 -9.06
C ASP A 61 29.85 -4.91 -9.08
N ASP A 62 29.86 -4.29 -10.27
CA ASP A 62 29.93 -2.84 -10.44
C ASP A 62 28.59 -2.17 -10.05
N PRO A 63 28.58 -1.28 -9.04
CA PRO A 63 27.38 -0.56 -8.63
C PRO A 63 26.72 0.27 -9.74
N GLU A 64 27.50 0.84 -10.68
CA GLU A 64 26.94 1.65 -11.77
C GLU A 64 26.21 0.78 -12.79
N GLU A 65 26.77 -0.37 -13.13
CA GLU A 65 26.15 -1.34 -14.03
C GLU A 65 24.93 -2.01 -13.38
N GLN A 66 24.99 -2.33 -12.08
CA GLN A 66 23.83 -2.80 -11.30
C GLN A 66 22.71 -1.76 -11.32
N ARG A 67 23.04 -0.49 -11.11
CA ARG A 67 22.05 0.61 -11.18
C ARG A 67 21.42 0.67 -12.56
N ALA A 68 22.20 0.66 -13.63
CA ALA A 68 21.69 0.70 -15.00
C ALA A 68 20.78 -0.51 -15.32
N TRP A 69 21.14 -1.69 -14.83
CA TRP A 69 20.34 -2.89 -14.98
C TRP A 69 19.00 -2.82 -14.24
N LEU A 70 19.00 -2.45 -12.95
CA LEU A 70 17.79 -2.30 -12.15
C LEU A 70 16.83 -1.26 -12.75
N ILE A 71 17.36 -0.17 -13.29
CA ILE A 71 16.56 0.86 -13.97
C ILE A 71 15.91 0.28 -15.25
N ALA A 72 16.64 -0.51 -16.03
CA ALA A 72 16.07 -1.16 -17.22
C ALA A 72 14.98 -2.20 -16.86
N VAL A 73 15.17 -2.94 -15.76
CA VAL A 73 14.14 -3.84 -15.21
C VAL A 73 12.92 -3.04 -14.79
N LEU A 74 13.10 -1.96 -14.02
CA LEU A 74 12.00 -1.10 -13.59
C LEU A 74 11.21 -0.51 -14.79
N ASP A 75 11.91 -0.11 -15.85
CA ASP A 75 11.29 0.42 -17.08
C ASP A 75 10.38 -0.63 -17.74
N ALA A 76 10.80 -1.90 -17.75
CA ALA A 76 9.99 -3.00 -18.24
C ALA A 76 8.76 -3.28 -17.35
N GLU A 77 8.92 -3.23 -16.03
CA GLU A 77 7.83 -3.40 -15.06
C GLU A 77 6.78 -2.26 -15.15
N PHE A 78 7.22 -1.02 -15.37
CA PHE A 78 6.33 0.10 -15.67
C PHE A 78 5.54 -0.14 -16.96
N ALA A 79 6.22 -0.54 -18.03
CA ALA A 79 5.56 -0.82 -19.30
C ALA A 79 4.53 -1.96 -19.18
N ALA A 80 4.85 -3.00 -18.39
CA ALA A 80 3.93 -4.09 -18.12
C ALA A 80 2.71 -3.63 -17.31
N ALA A 81 2.92 -2.87 -16.23
CA ALA A 81 1.83 -2.38 -15.39
C ALA A 81 0.87 -1.43 -16.14
N LEU A 82 1.39 -0.60 -17.06
CA LEU A 82 0.56 0.27 -17.88
C LEU A 82 -0.28 -0.51 -18.90
N ARG A 83 0.29 -1.56 -19.53
CA ARG A 83 -0.49 -2.45 -20.40
C ARG A 83 -1.61 -3.16 -19.63
N GLU A 84 -1.29 -3.70 -18.46
CA GLU A 84 -2.27 -4.36 -17.59
C GLU A 84 -3.38 -3.39 -17.15
N GLN A 85 -3.03 -2.13 -16.89
CA GLN A 85 -4.01 -1.09 -16.56
C GLN A 85 -4.97 -0.80 -17.72
N ASP A 86 -4.47 -0.74 -18.96
CA ASP A 86 -5.29 -0.45 -20.15
C ASP A 86 -6.24 -1.60 -20.50
N GLU A 87 -5.89 -2.84 -20.12
CA GLU A 87 -6.70 -4.05 -20.33
C GLU A 87 -7.59 -4.41 -19.12
N GLY A 88 -7.39 -3.73 -17.99
CA GLY A 88 -7.93 -4.11 -16.68
C GLY A 88 -9.36 -3.64 -16.38
N GLU A 89 -9.77 -3.88 -15.13
CA GLU A 89 -11.12 -3.57 -14.64
C GLU A 89 -11.44 -2.06 -14.61
N ASP A 90 -12.73 -1.75 -14.72
CA ASP A 90 -13.26 -0.38 -14.58
C ASP A 90 -13.09 0.20 -13.16
N LEU A 91 -13.04 -0.63 -12.11
CA LEU A 91 -12.92 -0.19 -10.71
C LEU A 91 -11.91 -1.04 -9.94
N LEU A 92 -10.85 -0.39 -9.45
CA LEU A 92 -9.80 -1.04 -8.66
C LEU A 92 -10.24 -1.28 -7.21
N ASP A 93 -9.64 -2.29 -6.59
CA ASP A 93 -9.79 -2.60 -5.17
C ASP A 93 -9.47 -1.41 -4.25
N SER A 94 -8.47 -0.60 -4.60
CA SER A 94 -8.13 0.62 -3.86
C SER A 94 -9.27 1.65 -3.90
N GLU A 95 -9.96 1.79 -5.04
CA GLU A 95 -11.10 2.69 -5.19
C GLU A 95 -12.31 2.20 -4.39
N ARG A 96 -12.51 0.87 -4.34
CA ARG A 96 -13.52 0.22 -3.51
C ARG A 96 -13.21 0.38 -2.02
N LEU A 97 -11.94 0.28 -1.62
CA LEU A 97 -11.49 0.50 -0.26
C LEU A 97 -11.78 1.93 0.19
N SER A 98 -11.45 2.92 -0.63
CA SER A 98 -11.77 4.33 -0.35
C SER A 98 -13.28 4.59 -0.28
N ALA A 99 -14.09 3.88 -1.05
CA ALA A 99 -15.55 3.95 -0.92
C ALA A 99 -16.04 3.36 0.41
N ALA A 100 -15.51 2.20 0.82
CA ALA A 100 -15.84 1.57 2.10
C ALA A 100 -15.42 2.42 3.30
N PHE A 101 -14.24 3.05 3.24
CA PHE A 101 -13.77 3.94 4.31
C PHE A 101 -14.66 5.18 4.43
N ARG A 102 -15.10 5.78 3.31
CA ARG A 102 -16.07 6.88 3.36
C ARG A 102 -17.41 6.46 3.95
N ASP A 103 -17.90 5.27 3.64
CA ASP A 103 -19.14 4.75 4.24
C ASP A 103 -19.00 4.53 5.74
N LEU A 104 -17.90 3.91 6.18
CA LEU A 104 -17.59 3.72 7.60
C LEU A 104 -17.50 5.07 8.34
N ASP A 105 -16.80 6.05 7.77
CA ASP A 105 -16.67 7.39 8.36
C ASP A 105 -18.02 8.09 8.48
N ALA A 106 -18.86 8.03 7.45
CA ALA A 106 -20.21 8.58 7.48
C ALA A 106 -21.07 7.94 8.60
N ASN A 107 -20.84 6.65 8.90
CA ASN A 107 -21.61 5.88 9.87
C ASN A 107 -21.02 5.85 11.30
N GLY A 108 -19.95 6.59 11.57
CA GLY A 108 -19.43 6.76 12.93
C GLY A 108 -18.18 5.95 13.26
N ILE A 109 -17.55 5.32 12.29
CA ILE A 109 -16.24 4.69 12.43
C ILE A 109 -15.21 5.58 11.73
N LEU A 110 -14.34 6.25 12.48
CA LEU A 110 -13.31 7.11 11.88
C LEU A 110 -12.36 6.29 11.02
N ALA A 111 -12.46 6.45 9.70
CA ALA A 111 -11.71 5.66 8.73
C ALA A 111 -10.61 6.52 8.10
N ARG A 112 -9.33 6.16 8.30
CA ARG A 112 -8.19 6.93 7.77
C ARG A 112 -7.26 6.06 6.92
N GLU A 113 -7.05 6.48 5.69
CA GLU A 113 -6.12 5.86 4.75
C GLU A 113 -4.74 6.50 4.85
N ASP A 114 -3.67 5.72 4.66
CA ASP A 114 -2.28 6.21 4.63
C ASP A 114 -1.94 7.14 5.81
N TYR A 115 -2.27 6.68 7.02
CA TYR A 115 -2.36 7.55 8.20
C TYR A 115 -1.27 7.29 9.23
N ALA A 116 -0.54 8.36 9.57
CA ALA A 116 0.60 8.37 10.47
C ALA A 116 1.74 7.41 10.04
N CYS A 117 2.90 7.54 10.67
CA CYS A 117 4.08 6.76 10.30
C CYS A 117 4.07 5.33 10.86
N CYS A 118 3.34 5.08 11.96
CA CYS A 118 3.26 3.77 12.60
C CYS A 118 1.97 3.60 13.41
N ASN A 119 1.69 2.36 13.84
CA ASN A 119 0.49 2.01 14.61
C ASN A 119 0.31 2.87 15.88
N THR A 120 1.38 3.10 16.64
CA THR A 120 1.32 3.87 17.90
C THR A 120 0.98 5.34 17.65
N CYS A 121 1.58 5.96 16.63
CA CYS A 121 1.26 7.32 16.24
C CYS A 121 -0.19 7.43 15.78
N ALA A 122 -0.63 6.51 14.91
CA ALA A 122 -1.99 6.48 14.39
C ALA A 122 -3.04 6.44 15.50
N VAL A 123 -2.90 5.51 16.45
CA VAL A 123 -3.86 5.38 17.57
C VAL A 123 -3.90 6.64 18.44
N SER A 124 -2.74 7.27 18.68
CA SER A 124 -2.66 8.50 19.47
C SER A 124 -3.34 9.68 18.77
N GLU A 125 -3.08 9.87 17.47
CA GLU A 125 -3.65 10.98 16.70
C GLU A 125 -5.17 10.81 16.50
N LEU A 126 -5.61 9.59 16.17
CA LEU A 126 -7.03 9.25 16.05
C LEU A 126 -7.79 9.51 17.37
N ALA A 127 -7.18 9.24 18.52
CA ALA A 127 -7.82 9.52 19.81
C ALA A 127 -8.06 11.03 20.02
N GLY A 128 -7.14 11.89 19.57
CA GLY A 128 -7.33 13.34 19.58
C GLY A 128 -8.41 13.79 18.60
N GLU A 129 -8.37 13.26 17.38
CA GLU A 129 -9.35 13.54 16.32
C GLU A 129 -10.77 13.12 16.73
N ALA A 130 -10.93 11.97 17.39
CA ALA A 130 -12.21 11.47 17.87
C ALA A 130 -12.93 12.45 18.82
N GLY A 131 -12.18 13.19 19.64
CA GLY A 131 -12.75 14.22 20.52
C GLY A 131 -13.30 15.41 19.76
N ILE A 132 -12.61 15.84 18.70
CA ILE A 132 -13.02 16.96 17.84
C ILE A 132 -14.24 16.54 17.00
N GLU A 133 -14.16 15.39 16.36
CA GLU A 133 -15.21 14.83 15.49
C GLU A 133 -16.50 14.55 16.25
N ARG A 134 -16.42 14.06 17.49
CA ARG A 134 -17.63 13.85 18.31
C ARG A 134 -18.42 15.15 18.48
N GLN A 135 -17.76 16.24 18.83
CA GLN A 135 -18.43 17.54 19.01
C GLN A 135 -18.99 18.09 17.69
N ALA A 136 -18.26 17.94 16.59
CA ALA A 136 -18.72 18.38 15.27
C ALA A 136 -19.97 17.60 14.84
N ARG A 137 -19.93 16.27 14.95
CA ARG A 137 -21.03 15.38 14.56
C ARG A 137 -22.29 15.59 15.41
N GLU A 138 -22.14 15.83 16.72
CA GLU A 138 -23.26 16.20 17.58
C GLU A 138 -23.95 17.49 17.11
N ARG A 139 -23.17 18.52 16.73
CA ARG A 139 -23.72 19.77 16.20
C ARG A 139 -24.44 19.59 14.86
N ASP A 140 -23.92 18.70 14.01
CA ASP A 140 -24.45 18.46 12.67
C ASP A 140 -25.55 17.37 12.63
N GLY A 141 -25.90 16.76 13.76
CA GLY A 141 -26.85 15.66 13.83
C GLY A 141 -26.38 14.36 13.14
N ARG A 142 -25.05 14.18 13.01
CA ARG A 142 -24.43 13.00 12.41
C ARG A 142 -24.25 11.87 13.44
N PRO A 143 -24.12 10.61 13.00
CA PRO A 143 -23.83 9.49 13.91
C PRO A 143 -22.58 9.76 14.76
N PRO A 144 -22.61 9.50 16.08
CA PRO A 144 -21.47 9.74 16.95
C PRO A 144 -20.29 8.84 16.58
N VAL A 145 -19.08 9.30 16.91
CA VAL A 145 -17.86 8.48 16.76
C VAL A 145 -17.89 7.31 17.73
N ARG A 146 -17.95 6.08 17.21
CA ARG A 146 -18.00 4.82 17.97
C ARG A 146 -16.70 4.04 17.96
N GLY A 147 -15.91 4.17 16.90
CA GLY A 147 -14.66 3.44 16.72
C GLY A 147 -13.81 4.04 15.60
N TYR A 148 -12.79 3.31 15.19
CA TYR A 148 -11.88 3.71 14.13
C TYR A 148 -11.40 2.51 13.31
N VAL A 149 -10.94 2.79 12.09
CA VAL A 149 -10.20 1.87 11.23
C VAL A 149 -9.13 2.65 10.47
N PHE A 150 -7.95 2.07 10.28
CA PHE A 150 -6.89 2.72 9.52
C PHE A 150 -5.88 1.73 8.94
N TYR A 151 -5.08 2.18 7.99
CA TYR A 151 -3.78 1.60 7.68
C TYR A 151 -2.73 2.71 7.66
N HIS A 152 -1.51 2.41 8.09
CA HIS A 152 -0.43 3.42 8.19
C HIS A 152 0.46 3.43 6.95
N ALA A 153 1.23 4.51 6.79
CA ALA A 153 2.04 4.74 5.61
C ALA A 153 3.03 3.61 5.30
N GLN A 154 3.64 3.00 6.34
CA GLN A 154 4.54 1.85 6.14
C GLN A 154 3.81 0.59 5.63
N ASP A 155 2.55 0.36 6.03
CA ASP A 155 1.75 -0.77 5.51
C ASP A 155 1.27 -0.48 4.08
N ALA A 156 1.13 0.80 3.71
CA ALA A 156 0.83 1.18 2.34
C ALA A 156 1.98 0.86 1.37
N GLU A 157 3.20 0.62 1.86
CA GLU A 157 4.34 0.23 1.02
C GLU A 157 4.29 -1.27 0.59
N SER A 158 3.51 -2.13 1.27
CA SER A 158 3.47 -3.57 1.01
C SER A 158 2.43 -4.02 -0.04
N LEU A 159 1.79 -3.08 -0.76
CA LEU A 159 0.67 -3.29 -1.70
C LEU A 159 -0.62 -3.85 -1.06
N PHE A 160 -0.52 -4.74 -0.08
CA PHE A 160 -1.61 -5.28 0.71
C PHE A 160 -1.47 -4.81 2.15
N PRO A 161 -2.29 -3.85 2.61
CA PRO A 161 -2.17 -3.25 3.91
C PRO A 161 -2.85 -4.11 4.97
N PHE A 162 -2.43 -3.96 6.22
CA PHE A 162 -3.15 -4.49 7.36
C PHE A 162 -3.95 -3.37 8.04
N LEU A 163 -5.25 -3.56 8.17
CA LEU A 163 -6.15 -2.57 8.76
C LEU A 163 -6.21 -2.75 10.28
N GLY A 164 -5.76 -1.74 11.02
CA GLY A 164 -5.97 -1.61 12.45
C GLY A 164 -7.35 -1.03 12.74
N PHE A 165 -7.99 -1.48 13.81
CA PHE A 165 -9.32 -1.02 14.21
C PHE A 165 -9.46 -1.05 15.73
N GLY A 166 -10.51 -0.38 16.22
CA GLY A 166 -10.86 -0.44 17.64
C GLY A 166 -12.07 0.41 18.00
N SER A 167 -12.58 0.18 19.20
CA SER A 167 -13.78 0.84 19.73
C SER A 167 -13.43 1.97 20.71
N TYR A 168 -14.17 3.07 20.59
CA TYR A 168 -14.13 4.19 21.54
C TYR A 168 -15.22 4.13 22.60
N VAL A 169 -16.26 3.32 22.37
CA VAL A 169 -17.43 3.22 23.26
C VAL A 169 -17.23 2.11 24.29
N ASP A 170 -16.98 0.90 23.79
CA ASP A 170 -16.62 -0.26 24.61
C ASP A 170 -15.14 -0.59 24.39
N ARG A 171 -14.29 -0.30 25.36
CA ARG A 171 -12.83 -0.52 25.27
C ARG A 171 -12.43 -1.95 25.69
N SER A 172 -13.33 -2.90 25.49
CA SER A 172 -13.11 -4.33 25.69
C SER A 172 -12.73 -5.01 24.37
N PRO A 173 -12.13 -6.22 24.42
CA PRO A 173 -11.94 -7.05 23.24
C PRO A 173 -13.24 -7.30 22.46
N GLU A 174 -14.38 -7.42 23.15
CA GLU A 174 -15.70 -7.63 22.55
C GLU A 174 -16.14 -6.40 21.75
N GLY A 175 -15.92 -5.19 22.29
CA GLY A 175 -16.19 -3.93 21.60
C GLY A 175 -15.30 -3.73 20.37
N ASP A 176 -14.01 -4.06 20.47
CA ASP A 176 -13.10 -4.05 19.32
C ASP A 176 -13.53 -5.06 18.26
N THR A 177 -13.94 -6.26 18.67
CA THR A 177 -14.44 -7.30 17.75
C THR A 177 -15.66 -6.81 16.98
N ALA A 178 -16.62 -6.17 17.65
CA ALA A 178 -17.80 -5.62 17.00
C ALA A 178 -17.46 -4.55 15.93
N VAL A 179 -16.48 -3.69 16.21
CA VAL A 179 -15.98 -2.73 15.20
C VAL A 179 -15.28 -3.46 14.05
N GLY A 180 -14.47 -4.47 14.34
CA GLY A 180 -13.82 -5.30 13.31
C GLY A 180 -14.83 -5.99 12.39
N GLU A 181 -15.93 -6.51 12.94
CA GLU A 181 -17.04 -7.09 12.18
C GLU A 181 -17.73 -6.04 11.28
N GLU A 182 -18.01 -4.84 11.82
CA GLU A 182 -18.59 -3.73 11.04
C GLU A 182 -17.68 -3.31 9.87
N VAL A 183 -16.37 -3.24 10.11
CA VAL A 183 -15.36 -2.96 9.05
C VAL A 183 -15.38 -4.05 7.99
N VAL A 184 -15.31 -5.33 8.38
CA VAL A 184 -15.32 -6.45 7.45
C VAL A 184 -16.61 -6.48 6.62
N GLU A 185 -17.76 -6.22 7.24
CA GLU A 185 -19.03 -6.13 6.55
C GLU A 185 -19.05 -4.98 5.53
N ALA A 186 -18.58 -3.78 5.92
CA ALA A 186 -18.49 -2.65 5.01
C ALA A 186 -17.61 -2.96 3.80
N LEU A 187 -16.42 -3.53 4.01
CA LEU A 187 -15.54 -3.94 2.92
C LEU A 187 -16.23 -4.95 1.97
N ARG A 188 -16.94 -5.95 2.51
CA ARG A 188 -17.70 -6.91 1.70
C ARG A 188 -18.83 -6.27 0.92
N ARG A 189 -19.55 -5.29 1.49
CA ARG A 189 -20.60 -4.53 0.79
C ARG A 189 -20.04 -3.76 -0.42
N HIS A 190 -18.78 -3.34 -0.36
CA HIS A 190 -18.05 -2.72 -1.47
C HIS A 190 -17.38 -3.72 -2.42
N GLY A 191 -17.68 -5.01 -2.30
CA GLY A 191 -17.19 -6.06 -3.21
C GLY A 191 -15.74 -6.47 -2.96
N LEU A 192 -15.20 -6.20 -1.77
CA LEU A 192 -13.87 -6.63 -1.35
C LEU A 192 -13.95 -7.96 -0.59
N SER A 193 -12.82 -8.68 -0.52
CA SER A 193 -12.70 -9.97 0.19
C SER A 193 -11.68 -9.89 1.34
N PRO A 194 -11.95 -9.11 2.40
CA PRO A 194 -11.02 -8.98 3.52
C PRO A 194 -10.86 -10.31 4.27
N LYS A 195 -9.65 -10.58 4.78
CA LYS A 195 -9.39 -11.74 5.63
C LYS A 195 -9.16 -11.29 7.06
N TRP A 196 -9.94 -11.87 7.97
CA TRP A 196 -9.80 -11.67 9.41
C TRP A 196 -10.39 -12.87 10.13
N ASN A 197 -9.76 -13.26 11.24
CA ASN A 197 -10.12 -14.46 12.00
C ASN A 197 -11.06 -14.18 13.18
N GLY A 198 -11.52 -12.93 13.35
CA GLY A 198 -12.35 -12.49 14.47
C GLY A 198 -11.58 -12.17 15.75
N ASP A 199 -10.24 -12.28 15.76
CA ASP A 199 -9.44 -11.91 16.92
C ASP A 199 -9.20 -10.39 16.92
N PRO A 200 -9.69 -9.64 17.94
CA PRO A 200 -9.52 -8.19 18.01
C PRO A 200 -8.05 -7.76 18.16
N LYS A 201 -7.13 -8.68 18.48
CA LYS A 201 -5.68 -8.42 18.52
C LYS A 201 -5.00 -8.61 17.17
N ARG A 202 -5.71 -9.08 16.16
CA ARG A 202 -5.20 -9.28 14.79
C ARG A 202 -5.80 -8.24 13.87
N LYS A 203 -4.95 -7.61 13.06
CA LYS A 203 -5.39 -6.69 12.00
C LYS A 203 -6.18 -7.45 10.92
N ILE A 204 -7.02 -6.73 10.19
CA ILE A 204 -7.72 -7.25 9.00
C ILE A 204 -6.78 -7.13 7.80
N GLU A 205 -6.62 -8.19 7.01
CA GLU A 205 -5.92 -8.10 5.71
C GLU A 205 -6.79 -7.31 4.72
N GLY A 206 -6.25 -6.18 4.26
CA GLY A 206 -6.88 -5.32 3.27
C GLY A 206 -6.68 -5.81 1.83
N PRO A 207 -7.37 -5.20 0.87
CA PRO A 207 -7.27 -5.56 -0.54
C PRO A 207 -6.01 -4.95 -1.18
N SER A 208 -5.81 -5.17 -2.47
CA SER A 208 -4.70 -4.53 -3.19
C SER A 208 -4.85 -3.01 -3.23
N LEU A 209 -3.80 -2.28 -2.86
CA LEU A 209 -3.67 -0.83 -3.01
C LEU A 209 -3.17 -0.43 -4.41
N ARG A 210 -3.28 -1.30 -5.41
CA ARG A 210 -2.93 -0.97 -6.79
C ARG A 210 -3.67 0.30 -7.22
N ARG A 211 -2.98 1.24 -7.85
CA ARG A 211 -3.58 2.50 -8.37
C ARG A 211 -3.28 2.67 -9.85
N ARG A 212 -4.17 3.40 -10.52
CA ARG A 212 -3.92 3.80 -11.91
C ARG A 212 -2.81 4.85 -11.96
N ARG A 213 -1.82 4.62 -12.81
CA ARG A 213 -0.79 5.60 -13.13
C ARG A 213 -1.26 6.48 -14.27
N THR A 214 -1.25 7.78 -14.04
CA THR A 214 -1.63 8.80 -15.03
C THR A 214 -0.67 9.99 -14.97
N GLY A 215 -0.62 10.78 -16.05
CA GLY A 215 0.20 11.99 -16.10
C GLY A 215 1.68 11.71 -15.80
N HIS A 216 2.27 12.44 -14.85
CA HIS A 216 3.68 12.29 -14.50
C HIS A 216 4.01 10.94 -13.83
N LEU A 217 3.03 10.28 -13.20
CA LEU A 217 3.21 8.97 -12.55
C LEU A 217 3.25 7.81 -13.55
N ALA A 218 2.76 8.03 -14.77
CA ALA A 218 2.82 7.06 -15.87
C ALA A 218 4.08 7.23 -16.75
N ARG A 219 4.89 8.28 -16.53
CA ARG A 219 6.08 8.51 -17.36
C ARG A 219 7.18 7.52 -16.97
N HIS A 220 7.74 6.87 -17.98
CA HIS A 220 8.92 6.03 -17.86
C HIS A 220 9.75 6.13 -19.16
N PRO A 221 11.05 5.79 -19.14
CA PRO A 221 11.96 6.02 -20.26
C PRO A 221 11.55 5.41 -21.59
N SER A 222 10.81 4.30 -21.61
CA SER A 222 10.32 3.66 -22.83
C SER A 222 8.93 4.13 -23.29
N ALA A 223 8.27 5.04 -22.58
CA ALA A 223 7.01 5.69 -23.01
C ALA A 223 7.21 7.03 -23.73
N ALA A 224 8.44 7.53 -23.81
CA ALA A 224 8.80 8.79 -24.46
C ALA A 224 9.23 8.62 -25.92
#